data_AF-A0A351A1C2-F1
#
_entry.id   AF-A0A351A1C2-F1
#
_cell.length_a   1.000
_cell.length_b   1.000
_cell.length_c   1.000
_cell.angle_alpha   90.00
_cell.angle_beta   90.00
_cell.angle_gamma   90.00
#
_symmetry.space_group_name_H-M   'P 1'
#
loop_
_entity.id
_entity.type
_entity.pdbx_description
1 polymer ?
#
loop_
_entity_poly.entity_id
_entity_poly.type
_entity_poly.pdbx_seq_one_letter_code
_entity_poly.pdbx_strand_id
1 'polypeptide(L)'
;VAMRFPRDEALVRKGIEGYCAVPLIDHAGHPLGLLALLSRRPLAQPQVVLDLLQIFDAPVSAELENSRNLSALRRRVSLEQTLARISARIVGAEHERLDEVIVEALGELAGHARADRAYVFAVAEDDAHACNTHEWCAPGVSTQIGSLQQV
;
A
#
# COMPACT_ATOMS: atom_id res chain seq x y z
N VAL A 1 -18.03 -20.65 19.90
CA VAL A 1 -17.06 -20.25 18.85
C VAL A 1 -15.68 -19.99 19.43
N ALA A 2 -15.55 -19.20 20.51
CA ALA A 2 -14.28 -19.00 21.21
C ALA A 2 -13.54 -20.32 21.54
N MET A 3 -14.27 -21.37 21.96
CA MET A 3 -13.66 -22.69 22.21
C MET A 3 -13.09 -23.40 20.98
N ARG A 4 -13.56 -23.08 19.76
CA ARG A 4 -13.03 -23.63 18.50
C ARG A 4 -11.87 -22.80 17.93
N PHE A 5 -11.71 -21.55 18.37
CA PHE A 5 -10.64 -20.63 17.97
C PHE A 5 -9.92 -20.05 19.19
N PRO A 6 -9.29 -20.88 20.04
CA PRO A 6 -8.76 -20.46 21.34
C PRO A 6 -7.56 -19.50 21.24
N ARG A 7 -6.91 -19.42 20.07
CA ARG A 7 -5.80 -18.48 19.80
C ARG A 7 -6.28 -17.08 19.38
N ASP A 8 -7.57 -16.91 19.09
CA ASP A 8 -8.13 -15.59 18.83
C ASP A 8 -8.52 -14.96 20.18
N GLU A 9 -7.55 -14.28 20.80
CA GLU A 9 -7.73 -13.63 22.10
C GLU A 9 -8.89 -12.63 22.10
N ALA A 10 -9.21 -12.02 20.96
CA ALA A 10 -10.32 -11.07 20.87
C ALA A 10 -11.67 -11.77 21.01
N LEU A 11 -11.84 -12.95 20.40
CA LEU A 11 -13.07 -13.74 20.53
C LEU A 11 -13.25 -14.33 21.93
N VAL A 12 -12.15 -14.77 22.56
CA VAL A 12 -12.16 -15.32 23.93
C VAL A 12 -12.45 -14.23 24.95
N ARG A 13 -11.72 -13.10 24.93
CA ARG A 13 -11.93 -11.99 25.87
C ARG A 13 -13.34 -11.39 25.78
N LYS A 14 -13.94 -11.38 24.58
CA LYS A 14 -15.28 -10.82 24.35
C LYS A 14 -16.42 -11.81 24.69
N GLY A 15 -16.11 -13.04 25.11
CA GLY A 15 -17.10 -14.05 25.47
C GLY A 15 -17.97 -14.48 24.29
N ILE A 16 -17.39 -14.62 23.09
CA ILE A 16 -18.16 -14.93 21.88
C ILE A 16 -18.49 -16.42 21.79
N GLU A 17 -19.78 -16.72 21.84
CA GLU A 17 -20.32 -18.07 21.79
C GLU A 17 -20.88 -18.43 20.40
N GLY A 18 -21.46 -17.45 19.70
CA GLY A 18 -22.03 -17.58 18.36
C GLY A 18 -21.29 -16.75 17.30
N TYR A 19 -21.21 -17.29 16.08
CA TYR A 19 -20.55 -16.67 14.92
C TYR A 19 -21.20 -17.20 13.64
N CYS A 20 -21.49 -16.30 12.71
CA CYS A 20 -21.92 -16.60 11.36
C CYS A 20 -21.24 -15.60 10.43
N ALA A 21 -20.73 -16.06 9.29
CA ALA A 21 -20.07 -15.18 8.34
C ALA A 21 -20.25 -15.69 6.91
N VAL A 22 -20.23 -14.75 5.97
CA VAL A 22 -20.24 -15.00 4.53
C VAL A 22 -19.05 -14.27 3.90
N PRO A 23 -18.44 -14.84 2.85
CA PRO A 23 -17.36 -14.17 2.13
C PRO A 23 -17.93 -12.97 1.35
N LEU A 24 -17.20 -11.87 1.36
CA LEU A 24 -17.44 -10.77 0.44
C LEU A 24 -16.52 -11.00 -0.74
N ILE A 25 -17.10 -11.16 -1.93
CA ILE A 25 -16.38 -11.53 -3.16
C ILE A 25 -16.65 -10.49 -4.25
N ASP A 26 -15.62 -10.16 -5.03
CA ASP A 26 -15.81 -9.30 -6.20
C ASP A 26 -16.52 -10.06 -7.34
N HIS A 27 -16.87 -9.33 -8.40
CA HIS A 27 -17.50 -9.90 -9.59
C HIS A 27 -16.65 -10.98 -10.30
N ALA A 28 -15.34 -11.00 -10.06
CA ALA A 28 -14.41 -11.98 -10.61
C ALA A 28 -14.19 -13.20 -9.68
N GLY A 29 -14.85 -13.22 -8.51
CA GLY A 29 -14.77 -14.30 -7.53
C GLY A 29 -13.59 -14.20 -6.55
N HIS A 30 -12.84 -13.10 -6.53
CA HIS A 30 -11.76 -12.91 -5.55
C HIS A 30 -12.32 -12.47 -4.20
N PRO A 31 -11.73 -12.93 -3.08
CA PRO A 31 -12.15 -12.52 -1.75
C PRO A 31 -11.79 -11.05 -1.47
N LEU A 32 -12.81 -10.25 -1.22
CA LEU A 32 -12.69 -8.88 -0.71
C LEU A 32 -12.60 -8.85 0.82
N GLY A 33 -13.29 -9.76 1.51
CA GLY A 33 -13.29 -9.81 2.98
C GLY A 33 -14.35 -10.76 3.54
N LEU A 34 -14.79 -10.48 4.77
CA LEU A 34 -15.83 -11.25 5.47
C LEU A 34 -16.90 -10.30 6.01
N LEU A 35 -18.16 -10.63 5.78
CA LEU A 35 -19.29 -10.05 6.50
C LEU A 35 -19.68 -11.03 7.61
N ALA A 36 -19.54 -10.62 8.87
CA ALA A 36 -19.67 -11.51 10.01
C ALA A 36 -20.57 -10.93 11.10
N LEU A 37 -21.35 -11.82 11.73
CA LEU A 37 -22.12 -11.57 12.93
C LEU A 37 -21.48 -12.34 14.09
N LEU A 38 -21.30 -11.64 15.22
CA LEU A 38 -20.74 -12.17 16.46
C LEU A 38 -21.78 -12.06 17.58
N SER A 39 -21.91 -13.10 18.40
CA SER A 39 -22.86 -13.13 19.53
C SER A 39 -22.22 -13.72 20.79
N ARG A 40 -22.56 -13.13 21.94
CA ARG A 40 -22.19 -13.64 23.28
C ARG A 40 -23.09 -14.77 23.78
N ARG A 41 -24.06 -15.18 22.97
CA ARG A 41 -24.95 -16.32 23.20
C ARG A 41 -24.98 -17.21 21.95
N PRO A 42 -25.32 -18.51 22.05
CA PRO A 42 -25.53 -19.34 20.89
C PRO A 42 -26.56 -18.72 19.94
N LEU A 43 -26.30 -18.78 18.64
CA LEU A 43 -27.25 -18.31 17.63
C LEU A 43 -28.44 -19.28 17.58
N ALA A 44 -29.63 -18.80 17.95
CA ALA A 44 -30.83 -19.64 18.06
C ALA A 44 -31.35 -20.11 16.69
N GLN A 45 -31.20 -19.29 15.64
CA GLN A 45 -31.62 -19.62 14.27
C GLN A 45 -30.50 -19.31 13.27
N PRO A 46 -29.49 -20.20 13.17
CA PRO A 46 -28.33 -19.96 12.32
C PRO A 46 -28.67 -19.75 10.84
N GLN A 47 -29.69 -20.44 10.32
CA GLN A 47 -30.10 -20.31 8.92
C GLN A 47 -30.67 -18.92 8.61
N VAL A 48 -31.56 -18.40 9.46
CA VAL A 48 -32.12 -17.05 9.29
C VAL A 48 -31.02 -15.98 9.36
N VAL A 49 -30.02 -16.17 10.23
CA VAL A 49 -28.86 -15.29 10.29
C VAL A 49 -28.04 -15.38 9.01
N LEU A 50 -27.82 -16.60 8.48
CA LEU A 50 -27.09 -16.80 7.24
C LEU A 50 -27.82 -16.16 6.04
N ASP A 51 -29.13 -16.40 5.91
CA ASP A 51 -29.96 -15.80 4.86
C ASP A 51 -29.93 -14.27 4.94
N LEU A 52 -29.97 -13.71 6.16
CA LEU A 52 -29.82 -12.27 6.36
C LEU A 52 -28.46 -11.77 5.88
N LEU A 53 -27.37 -12.46 6.23
CA LEU A 53 -26.02 -12.08 5.75
C LEU A 53 -25.91 -12.19 4.23
N GLN A 54 -26.52 -13.20 3.61
CA GLN A 54 -26.58 -13.38 2.16
C GLN A 54 -27.44 -12.35 1.43
N ILE A 55 -28.40 -11.72 2.11
CA ILE A 55 -29.14 -10.58 1.52
C ILE A 55 -28.22 -9.35 1.39
N PHE A 56 -27.27 -9.19 2.33
CA PHE A 56 -26.40 -8.02 2.40
C PHE A 56 -25.02 -8.20 1.78
N ASP A 57 -24.58 -9.43 1.51
CA ASP A 57 -23.22 -9.68 1.04
C ASP A 57 -22.91 -9.02 -0.31
N ALA A 58 -23.80 -9.11 -1.29
CA ALA A 58 -23.61 -8.56 -2.62
C ALA A 58 -23.56 -7.03 -2.62
N PRO A 59 -24.49 -6.30 -1.96
CA PRO A 59 -24.37 -4.84 -1.82
C PRO A 59 -23.08 -4.40 -1.13
N VAL A 60 -22.68 -5.09 -0.05
CA VAL A 60 -21.45 -4.76 0.69
C VAL A 60 -20.22 -5.06 -0.16
N SER A 61 -20.21 -6.17 -0.90
CA SER A 61 -19.12 -6.54 -1.80
C SER A 61 -18.95 -5.51 -2.91
N ALA A 62 -20.03 -5.09 -3.54
CA ALA A 62 -20.01 -4.07 -4.59
C ALA A 62 -19.45 -2.73 -4.07
N GLU A 63 -19.84 -2.29 -2.88
CA GLU A 63 -19.33 -1.04 -2.31
C GLU A 63 -17.85 -1.15 -1.89
N LEU A 64 -17.43 -2.29 -1.35
CA LEU A 64 -16.01 -2.54 -1.05
C LEU A 64 -15.16 -2.58 -2.33
N GLU A 65 -15.66 -3.20 -3.39
CA GLU A 65 -15.01 -3.23 -4.68
C GLU A 65 -14.86 -1.82 -5.26
N ASN A 66 -15.94 -1.02 -5.22
CA ASN A 66 -15.93 0.39 -5.64
C ASN A 66 -14.89 1.20 -4.86
N SER A 67 -14.86 1.05 -3.53
CA SER A 67 -13.90 1.75 -2.67
C SER A 67 -12.45 1.40 -3.00
N ARG A 68 -12.16 0.11 -3.25
CA ARG A 68 -10.84 -0.37 -3.67
C ARG A 68 -10.45 0.17 -5.04
N ASN A 69 -11.36 0.10 -6.01
CA ASN A 69 -11.13 0.61 -7.37
C ASN A 69 -10.87 2.11 -7.37
N LEU A 70 -11.66 2.88 -6.61
CA LEU A 70 -11.47 4.32 -6.45
C LEU A 70 -10.13 4.64 -5.77
N SER A 71 -9.73 3.89 -4.73
CA SER A 71 -8.44 4.06 -4.08
C SER A 71 -7.27 3.74 -5.03
N ALA A 72 -7.38 2.69 -5.84
CA ALA A 72 -6.37 2.32 -6.82
C ALA A 72 -6.23 3.40 -7.91
N LEU A 73 -7.34 3.91 -8.43
CA LEU A 73 -7.36 5.00 -9.41
C LEU A 73 -6.74 6.27 -8.83
N ARG A 74 -7.13 6.66 -7.61
CA ARG A 74 -6.54 7.82 -6.91
C ARG A 74 -5.03 7.68 -6.73
N ARG A 75 -4.56 6.49 -6.36
CA ARG A 75 -3.12 6.22 -6.23
C ARG A 75 -2.40 6.37 -7.57
N ARG A 76 -2.99 5.86 -8.66
CA ARG A 76 -2.42 6.00 -10.01
C ARG A 76 -2.33 7.46 -10.45
N VAL A 77 -3.43 8.21 -10.31
CA VAL A 77 -3.46 9.65 -10.65
C VAL A 77 -2.42 10.42 -9.82
N SER A 78 -2.30 10.13 -8.52
CA SER A 78 -1.30 10.77 -7.67
C SER A 78 0.13 10.48 -8.12
N LEU A 79 0.43 9.25 -8.55
CA LEU A 79 1.75 8.90 -9.08
C LEU A 79 2.04 9.61 -10.39
N GLU A 80 1.08 9.61 -11.33
CA GLU A 80 1.22 10.30 -12.62
C GLU A 80 1.44 11.81 -12.43
N GLN A 81 0.74 12.44 -11.48
CA GLN A 81 0.92 13.85 -11.13
C GLN A 81 2.30 14.13 -10.52
N THR A 82 2.78 13.28 -9.61
CA THR A 82 4.12 13.41 -9.03
C THR A 82 5.19 13.29 -10.11
N LEU A 83 5.08 12.30 -11.00
CA LEU A 83 6.01 12.13 -12.12
C LEU A 83 6.03 13.34 -13.05
N ALA A 84 4.86 13.81 -13.49
CA ALA A 84 4.76 14.99 -14.36
C ALA A 84 5.37 16.24 -13.71
N ARG A 85 5.13 16.44 -12.40
CA ARG A 85 5.70 17.57 -11.64
C ARG A 85 7.22 17.49 -11.53
N ILE A 86 7.77 16.30 -11.24
CA ILE A 86 9.22 16.08 -11.18
C ILE A 86 9.85 16.32 -12.56
N SER A 87 9.29 15.74 -13.62
CA SER A 87 9.82 15.91 -14.98
C SER A 87 9.81 17.37 -15.42
N ALA A 88 8.74 18.12 -15.16
CA ALA A 88 8.67 19.54 -15.49
C ALA A 88 9.74 20.36 -14.77
N ARG A 89 10.03 20.05 -13.50
CA ARG A 89 11.09 20.72 -12.74
C ARG A 89 12.49 20.42 -13.27
N ILE A 90 12.76 19.16 -13.62
CA ILE A 90 14.06 18.77 -14.16
C ILE A 90 14.29 19.42 -15.53
N VAL A 91 13.31 19.35 -16.44
CA VAL A 91 13.42 19.93 -17.79
C VAL A 91 13.52 21.46 -17.75
N GLY A 92 12.84 22.10 -16.80
CA GLY A 92 12.87 23.54 -16.62
C GLY A 92 13.99 24.05 -15.71
N ALA A 93 14.86 23.19 -15.18
CA ALA A 93 15.93 23.60 -14.28
C ALA A 93 17.03 24.35 -15.05
N GLU A 94 17.49 25.45 -14.46
CA GLU A 94 18.75 26.09 -14.87
C GLU A 94 19.93 25.16 -14.54
N HIS A 95 21.00 25.25 -15.32
CA HIS A 95 22.14 24.34 -15.22
C HIS A 95 22.74 24.32 -13.80
N GLU A 96 22.81 25.48 -13.15
CA GLU A 96 23.36 25.67 -11.81
C GLU A 96 22.51 25.02 -10.70
N ARG A 97 21.24 24.71 -10.97
CA ARG A 97 20.29 24.15 -9.99
C ARG A 97 19.89 22.71 -10.28
N LEU A 98 20.35 22.14 -11.39
CA LEU A 98 19.93 20.82 -11.84
C LEU A 98 20.22 19.75 -10.78
N ASP A 99 21.41 19.76 -10.19
CA ASP A 99 21.82 18.77 -9.18
C ASP A 99 20.92 18.82 -7.93
N GLU A 100 20.62 20.02 -7.44
CA GLU A 100 19.69 20.23 -6.32
C GLU A 100 18.30 19.68 -6.66
N VAL A 101 17.79 19.99 -7.86
CA VAL A 101 16.47 19.55 -8.32
C VAL A 101 16.41 18.02 -8.44
N ILE A 102 17.49 17.36 -8.88
CA ILE A 102 17.58 15.90 -8.94
C ILE A 102 17.51 15.31 -7.53
N VAL A 103 18.27 15.83 -6.55
CA VAL A 103 18.24 15.33 -5.17
C VAL A 103 16.86 15.54 -4.52
N GLU A 104 16.23 16.69 -4.75
CA GLU A 104 14.86 16.95 -4.28
C GLU A 104 13.85 15.96 -4.89
N ALA A 105 13.96 15.68 -6.19
CA ALA A 105 13.12 14.72 -6.88
C ALA A 105 13.30 13.29 -6.34
N LEU A 106 14.54 12.88 -6.05
CA LEU A 106 14.84 11.59 -5.41
C LEU A 106 14.15 11.48 -4.04
N GLY A 107 14.16 12.54 -3.24
CA GLY A 107 13.49 12.56 -1.94
C GLY A 107 11.97 12.43 -2.03
N GLU A 108 11.35 13.08 -3.01
CA GLU A 108 9.91 12.94 -3.24
C GLU A 108 9.52 11.52 -3.67
N LEU A 109 10.29 10.92 -4.59
CA LEU A 109 10.09 9.54 -5.01
C LEU A 109 10.26 8.57 -3.84
N ALA A 110 11.31 8.76 -3.04
CA ALA A 110 11.56 7.95 -1.85
C ALA A 110 10.42 8.06 -0.84
N GLY A 111 9.88 9.26 -0.61
CA GLY A 111 8.73 9.50 0.26
C GLY A 111 7.46 8.75 -0.20
N HIS A 112 7.17 8.74 -1.50
CA HIS A 112 6.05 7.98 -2.05
C HIS A 112 6.25 6.46 -1.95
N ALA A 113 7.48 5.98 -2.13
CA ALA A 113 7.84 4.57 -2.03
C ALA A 113 8.02 4.08 -0.59
N ARG A 114 8.10 4.99 0.39
CA ARG A 114 8.57 4.70 1.77
C ARG A 114 9.95 4.04 1.76
N ALA A 115 10.82 4.51 0.88
CA ALA A 115 12.20 4.07 0.78
C ALA A 115 13.10 4.93 1.66
N ASP A 116 14.13 4.32 2.24
CA ASP A 116 15.10 5.02 3.10
C ASP A 116 16.19 5.75 2.29
N ARG A 117 16.40 5.35 1.03
CA ARG A 117 17.42 5.88 0.11
C ARG A 117 16.95 5.86 -1.34
N ALA A 118 17.44 6.79 -2.15
CA ALA A 118 17.27 6.81 -3.59
C ALA A 118 18.52 7.41 -4.28
N TYR A 119 18.81 6.95 -5.49
CA TYR A 119 20.07 7.25 -6.19
C TYR A 119 19.86 7.56 -7.67
N VAL A 120 20.76 8.35 -8.25
CA VAL A 120 21.04 8.38 -9.69
C VAL A 120 22.47 7.91 -9.91
N PHE A 121 22.63 6.97 -10.83
CA PHE A 121 23.93 6.52 -11.31
C PHE A 121 24.17 7.04 -12.73
N ALA A 122 25.33 7.65 -12.96
CA ALA A 122 25.80 7.96 -14.30
C ALA A 122 26.85 6.93 -14.71
N VAL A 123 26.83 6.52 -15.98
CA VAL A 123 27.89 5.67 -16.55
C VAL A 123 29.18 6.49 -16.64
N ALA A 124 30.29 5.93 -16.20
CA ALA A 124 31.60 6.56 -16.27
C ALA A 124 32.14 6.59 -17.71
N GLU A 125 33.15 7.42 -17.98
CA GLU A 125 33.73 7.58 -19.33
C GLU A 125 34.34 6.29 -19.91
N ASP A 126 34.65 5.31 -19.07
CA ASP A 126 35.20 4.02 -19.50
C ASP A 126 34.12 3.01 -19.94
N ASP A 127 32.84 3.39 -19.88
CA ASP A 127 31.65 2.57 -20.18
C ASP A 127 31.59 1.23 -19.39
N ALA A 128 32.43 1.06 -18.37
CA ALA A 128 32.60 -0.19 -17.65
C ALA A 128 32.02 -0.16 -16.23
N HIS A 129 31.90 1.03 -15.64
CA HIS A 129 31.31 1.21 -14.32
C HIS A 129 30.34 2.39 -14.27
N ALA A 130 29.52 2.42 -13.23
CA ALA A 130 28.62 3.51 -12.91
C ALA A 130 28.99 4.16 -11.57
N CYS A 131 28.87 5.50 -11.55
CA CYS A 131 29.14 6.33 -10.39
C CYS A 131 27.84 6.88 -9.83
N ASN A 132 27.65 6.81 -8.52
CA ASN A 132 26.55 7.48 -7.84
C ASN A 132 26.76 9.00 -7.88
N THR A 133 25.98 9.71 -8.70
CA THR A 133 26.11 11.16 -8.87
C THR A 133 25.18 11.94 -7.95
N HIS A 134 24.04 11.36 -7.59
CA HIS A 134 23.05 12.00 -6.74
C HIS A 134 22.45 10.99 -5.77
N GLU A 135 22.36 11.36 -4.50
CA GLU A 135 21.79 10.53 -3.45
C GLU A 135 20.84 11.37 -2.60
N TRP A 136 19.69 10.79 -2.28
CA TRP A 136 18.84 11.23 -1.18
C TRP A 136 18.79 10.15 -0.09
N CYS A 137 18.86 10.57 1.17
CA CYS A 137 18.77 9.71 2.35
C CYS A 137 17.71 10.24 3.32
N ALA A 138 16.94 9.32 3.91
CA ALA A 138 16.01 9.66 4.98
C ALA A 138 16.76 10.14 6.24
N PRO A 139 16.11 10.92 7.13
CA PRO A 139 16.73 11.37 8.38
C PRO A 139 17.28 10.19 9.21
N GLY A 140 18.55 10.29 9.61
CA GLY A 140 19.24 9.26 10.38
C GLY A 140 19.87 8.13 9.55
N VAL A 141 19.74 8.15 8.22
CA VAL A 141 20.37 7.20 7.31
C VAL A 141 21.70 7.76 6.82
N SER A 142 22.77 6.96 6.91
CA SER A 142 24.10 7.34 6.44
C SER A 142 24.20 7.34 4.93
N THR A 143 24.78 8.40 4.36
CA THR A 143 25.07 8.53 2.93
C THR A 143 26.01 7.43 2.43
N GLN A 144 25.82 7.00 1.20
CA GLN A 144 26.67 6.03 0.49
C GLN A 144 27.30 6.63 -0.77
N ILE A 145 27.01 7.89 -1.12
CA ILE A 145 27.50 8.51 -2.36
C ILE A 145 29.02 8.39 -2.51
N GLY A 146 29.81 8.65 -1.48
CA GLY A 146 31.27 8.50 -1.56
C GLY A 146 31.77 7.06 -1.73
N SER A 147 30.98 6.05 -1.35
CA SER A 147 31.38 4.64 -1.41
C SER A 147 30.91 3.94 -2.69
N LEU A 148 29.87 4.45 -3.34
CA LEU A 148 29.24 3.85 -4.53
C LEU A 148 29.70 4.54 -5.82
N GLN A 149 31.01 4.58 -6.06
CA GLN A 149 31.60 5.25 -7.22
C GLN A 149 32.11 4.29 -8.31
N GLN A 150 32.02 2.97 -8.10
CA GLN A 150 32.49 1.95 -9.04
C GLN A 150 31.57 0.71 -8.99
N VAL A 151 30.28 0.91 -9.32
CA VAL A 151 29.27 -0.16 -9.41
C VAL A 151 29.25 -0.74 -10.83
#